data_AF-A0A8R1EMM7-F1
#
_entry.id   AF-A0A8R1EMM7-F1
#
_cell.length_a   1.000
_cell.length_b   1.000
_cell.length_c   1.000
_cell.angle_alpha   90.00
_cell.angle_beta   90.00
_cell.angle_gamma   90.00
#
_symmetry.space_group_name_H-M   'P 1'
#
loop_
_entity.id
_entity.type
_entity.pdbx_description
1 polymer ?
#
loop_
_entity_poly.entity_id
_entity_poly.type
_entity_poly.pdbx_seq_one_letter_code
_entity_poly.pdbx_strand_id
1 'polypeptide(L)'
;MPTYQFEAARGPVIIGSLPLKLVFQWAVSMPGVGVVIAFIIGYTIHTSLMYDYEWVCRKVYLPSVSRLLNLPLERIAWNILSLASVPLQLFVVMRQYILTFSTSPKQQYLRIVLVISSVFQSLFLTLLATVGERESGG
;
A
#
# COMPACT_ATOMS: atom_id res chain seq x y z
N MET A 1 12.31 50.64 7.23
CA MET A 1 12.41 49.38 6.45
C MET A 1 12.09 48.24 7.40
N PRO A 2 11.07 47.40 7.15
CA PRO A 2 10.77 46.32 8.09
C PRO A 2 11.80 45.19 7.93
N THR A 3 12.52 44.90 9.00
CA THR A 3 13.53 43.85 9.09
C THR A 3 12.83 42.55 9.49
N TYR A 4 12.75 41.59 8.58
CA TYR A 4 12.30 40.24 8.90
C TYR A 4 13.46 39.47 9.53
N GLN A 5 13.36 39.15 10.81
CA GLN A 5 14.25 38.19 11.45
C GLN A 5 13.59 36.82 11.40
N PHE A 6 14.21 35.88 10.69
CA PHE A 6 13.78 34.48 10.71
C PHE A 6 14.26 33.87 12.03
N GLU A 7 13.33 33.79 12.97
CA GLU A 7 13.55 33.17 14.27
C GLU A 7 13.83 31.67 14.11
N ALA A 8 14.82 31.19 14.88
CA ALA A 8 15.44 29.89 14.76
C ALA A 8 14.41 28.74 14.66
N ALA A 9 14.47 28.00 13.55
CA ALA A 9 13.78 26.73 13.39
C ALA A 9 14.30 25.76 14.47
N ARG A 10 13.55 25.63 15.57
CA ARG A 10 13.78 24.57 16.57
C ARG A 10 13.77 23.24 15.82
N GLY A 11 14.92 22.56 15.84
CA GLY A 11 15.04 21.23 15.29
C GLY A 11 13.96 20.32 15.91
N PRO A 12 13.30 19.47 15.11
CA PRO A 12 12.23 18.62 15.60
C PRO A 12 12.75 17.70 16.69
N VAL A 13 12.11 17.73 17.86
CA VAL A 13 12.40 16.82 18.98
C VAL A 13 12.19 15.39 18.48
N ILE A 14 13.28 14.63 18.41
CA ILE A 14 13.30 13.27 17.90
C ILE A 14 12.66 12.37 18.97
N ILE A 15 11.33 12.23 18.94
CA ILE A 15 10.58 11.33 19.86
C ILE A 15 10.78 9.83 19.49
N GLY A 16 11.62 9.54 18.50
CA GLY A 16 12.06 8.19 18.20
C GLY A 16 12.88 8.16 16.91
N SER A 17 14.06 7.55 16.97
CA SER A 17 14.96 7.39 15.82
C SER A 17 14.56 6.22 14.93
N LEU A 18 13.26 5.96 14.74
CA LEU A 18 12.83 4.96 13.78
C LEU A 18 13.39 5.34 12.39
N PRO A 19 14.18 4.47 11.74
CA PRO A 19 14.76 4.76 10.46
C PRO A 19 13.62 4.90 9.43
N LEU A 20 13.43 6.11 8.90
CA LEU A 20 12.37 6.42 7.93
C LEU A 20 12.40 5.45 6.73
N LYS A 21 13.61 5.04 6.33
CA LYS A 21 13.85 4.05 5.28
C LYS A 21 13.15 2.72 5.56
N LEU A 22 13.25 2.22 6.79
CA LEU A 22 12.65 0.95 7.18
C LEU A 22 11.12 1.05 7.14
N VAL A 23 10.56 2.10 7.74
CA VAL A 23 9.11 2.34 7.77
C VAL A 23 8.54 2.45 6.34
N PHE A 24 9.24 3.16 5.45
CA PHE A 24 8.86 3.26 4.05
C PHE A 24 8.94 1.90 3.33
N GLN A 25 10.00 1.12 3.56
CA GLN A 25 10.11 -0.22 2.98
C GLN A 25 8.95 -1.12 3.40
N TRP A 26 8.59 -1.12 4.69
CA TRP A 26 7.42 -1.86 5.19
C TRP A 26 6.12 -1.37 4.57
N ALA A 27 5.94 -0.05 4.47
CA ALA A 27 4.74 0.56 3.90
C ALA A 27 4.52 0.18 2.42
N VAL A 28 5.61 -0.01 1.67
CA VAL A 28 5.57 -0.44 0.27
C VAL A 28 5.45 -1.96 0.13
N SER A 29 6.13 -2.73 1.00
CA SER A 29 6.16 -4.18 0.90
C SER A 29 4.88 -4.86 1.41
N MET A 30 4.16 -4.26 2.35
CA MET A 30 2.99 -4.85 3.02
C MET A 30 1.91 -5.34 2.04
N PRO A 31 1.47 -4.57 1.02
CA PRO A 31 0.52 -5.09 0.05
C PRO A 31 1.10 -6.24 -0.79
N GLY A 32 2.36 -6.16 -1.18
CA GLY A 32 3.03 -7.25 -1.92
C GLY A 32 3.04 -8.56 -1.13
N VAL A 33 3.34 -8.47 0.18
CA VAL A 33 3.25 -9.61 1.10
C VAL A 33 1.80 -10.12 1.21
N GLY A 34 0.82 -9.22 1.17
CA GLY A 34 -0.60 -9.56 1.16
C GLY A 34 -1.00 -10.43 -0.04
N VAL A 35 -0.52 -10.12 -1.25
CA VAL A 35 -0.76 -10.97 -2.43
C VAL A 35 -0.15 -12.35 -2.25
N VAL A 36 1.09 -12.42 -1.76
CA VAL A 36 1.81 -13.68 -1.59
C VAL A 36 1.11 -14.57 -0.55
N ILE A 37 0.71 -13.99 0.59
CA ILE A 37 -0.03 -14.71 1.63
C ILE A 37 -1.37 -15.19 1.09
N ALA A 38 -2.13 -14.32 0.40
CA ALA A 38 -3.36 -14.72 -0.25
C ALA A 38 -3.12 -15.90 -1.19
N PHE A 39 -2.08 -15.85 -2.03
CA PHE A 39 -1.76 -16.92 -2.97
C PHE A 39 -1.42 -18.24 -2.27
N ILE A 40 -0.66 -18.22 -1.18
CA ILE A 40 -0.33 -19.42 -0.38
C ILE A 40 -1.59 -20.01 0.24
N ILE A 41 -2.48 -19.18 0.77
CA ILE A 41 -3.76 -19.61 1.36
C ILE A 41 -4.65 -20.23 0.28
N GLY A 42 -4.81 -19.55 -0.87
CA GLY A 42 -5.60 -20.07 -2.00
C GLY A 42 -5.05 -21.38 -2.54
N TYR A 43 -3.73 -21.52 -2.60
CA TYR A 43 -3.05 -22.75 -3.03
C TYR A 43 -3.16 -23.90 -2.01
N THR A 44 -3.35 -23.62 -0.71
CA THR A 44 -3.41 -24.67 0.32
C THR A 44 -4.83 -25.10 0.65
N ILE A 45 -5.78 -24.16 0.67
CA ILE A 45 -7.14 -24.39 1.15
C ILE A 45 -8.13 -24.51 -0.02
N HIS A 46 -7.96 -23.69 -1.07
CA HIS A 46 -8.98 -23.47 -2.11
C HIS A 46 -8.48 -23.78 -3.53
N THR A 47 -7.66 -24.83 -3.67
CA THR A 47 -7.07 -25.24 -4.97
C THR A 47 -8.11 -25.50 -6.05
N SER A 48 -9.19 -26.23 -5.72
CA SER A 48 -10.25 -26.52 -6.69
C SER A 48 -10.96 -25.25 -7.14
N LEU A 49 -11.34 -24.35 -6.24
CA LEU A 49 -11.97 -23.07 -6.60
C LEU A 49 -11.05 -22.14 -7.41
N MET A 50 -9.73 -22.28 -7.24
CA MET A 50 -8.74 -21.43 -7.90
C MET A 50 -8.41 -21.90 -9.33
N TYR A 51 -8.38 -23.21 -9.58
CA TYR A 51 -8.02 -23.80 -10.87
C TYR A 51 -9.21 -24.39 -11.64
N ASP A 52 -10.33 -24.68 -11.00
CA ASP A 52 -11.44 -25.41 -11.62
C ASP A 52 -12.61 -24.45 -11.89
N TYR A 53 -12.63 -23.85 -13.09
CA TYR A 53 -13.74 -22.98 -13.46
C TYR A 53 -14.09 -22.90 -14.93
N GLU A 54 -15.38 -22.63 -15.15
CA GLU A 54 -15.96 -22.46 -16.45
C GLU A 54 -15.80 -21.01 -16.93
N TRP A 55 -15.00 -20.83 -17.98
CA TRP A 55 -15.01 -19.63 -18.79
C TRP A 55 -16.06 -19.80 -19.90
N VAL A 56 -16.51 -18.68 -20.49
CA VAL A 56 -17.55 -18.59 -21.54
C VAL A 56 -17.50 -19.70 -22.61
N CYS A 57 -16.33 -20.22 -22.96
CA CYS A 57 -16.19 -21.28 -23.98
C CYS A 57 -15.54 -22.58 -23.50
N ARG A 58 -14.97 -22.66 -22.30
CA ARG A 58 -14.30 -23.88 -21.79
C ARG A 58 -13.93 -23.76 -20.31
N LYS A 59 -13.73 -24.91 -19.67
CA LYS A 59 -13.03 -25.04 -18.40
C LYS A 59 -11.55 -24.64 -18.53
N VAL A 60 -11.09 -23.70 -17.71
CA VAL A 60 -9.73 -23.15 -17.76
C VAL A 60 -9.02 -23.37 -16.42
N TYR A 61 -7.82 -23.94 -16.46
CA TYR A 61 -7.00 -24.24 -15.28
C TYR A 61 -5.93 -23.20 -15.00
N LEU A 62 -6.32 -21.93 -14.94
CA LEU A 62 -5.40 -20.81 -14.69
C LEU A 62 -5.75 -20.08 -13.39
N PRO A 63 -4.76 -19.83 -12.52
CA PRO A 63 -4.98 -19.05 -11.31
C PRO A 63 -5.14 -17.57 -11.70
N SER A 64 -6.33 -17.00 -11.46
CA SER A 64 -6.59 -15.58 -11.68
C SER A 64 -6.52 -14.79 -10.37
N VAL A 65 -5.87 -13.62 -10.40
CA VAL A 65 -5.75 -12.73 -9.23
C VAL A 65 -7.12 -12.21 -8.79
N SER A 66 -8.04 -11.99 -9.73
CA SER A 66 -9.41 -11.58 -9.44
C SER A 66 -10.16 -12.61 -8.58
N ARG A 67 -10.02 -13.90 -8.88
CA ARG A 67 -10.63 -14.97 -8.07
C ARG A 67 -9.98 -15.14 -6.72
N LEU A 68 -8.66 -15.02 -6.67
CA LEU A 68 -7.91 -15.06 -5.43
C LEU A 68 -8.45 -14.01 -4.44
N LEU A 69 -8.75 -12.80 -4.93
CA LEU A 69 -9.32 -11.72 -4.14
C LEU A 69 -10.86 -11.81 -3.97
N ASN A 70 -11.51 -12.77 -4.63
CA ASN A 70 -12.94 -13.04 -4.46
C ASN A 70 -13.22 -14.01 -3.32
N LEU A 71 -12.25 -14.87 -2.96
CA LEU A 71 -12.38 -15.75 -1.80
C LEU A 71 -12.34 -14.96 -0.49
N PRO A 72 -13.18 -15.31 0.51
CA PRO A 72 -13.39 -14.48 1.69
C PRO A 72 -12.15 -14.39 2.59
N LEU A 73 -11.36 -15.46 2.72
CA LEU A 73 -10.24 -15.52 3.66
C LEU A 73 -9.01 -14.76 3.11
N GLU A 74 -8.72 -14.96 1.84
CA GLU A 74 -7.70 -14.29 1.05
C GLU A 74 -8.00 -12.79 0.94
N ARG A 75 -9.28 -12.43 0.76
CA ARG A 75 -9.74 -11.05 0.79
C ARG A 75 -9.52 -10.37 2.13
N ILE A 76 -9.79 -11.06 3.25
CA ILE A 76 -9.55 -10.51 4.59
C ILE A 76 -8.04 -10.29 4.80
N ALA A 77 -7.21 -11.27 4.46
CA ALA A 77 -5.75 -11.15 4.56
C ALA A 77 -5.21 -9.98 3.72
N TRP A 78 -5.67 -9.86 2.48
CA TRP A 78 -5.36 -8.75 1.57
C TRP A 78 -5.79 -7.40 2.14
N ASN A 79 -7.04 -7.28 2.60
CA ASN A 79 -7.58 -6.03 3.11
C ASN A 79 -6.87 -5.58 4.39
N ILE A 80 -6.55 -6.49 5.32
CA ILE A 80 -5.84 -6.14 6.56
C ILE A 80 -4.43 -5.61 6.24
N LEU A 81 -3.66 -6.30 5.37
CA LEU A 81 -2.31 -5.85 5.01
C LEU A 81 -2.32 -4.57 4.18
N SER A 82 -3.29 -4.43 3.27
CA SER A 82 -3.47 -3.21 2.48
C SER A 82 -3.85 -2.04 3.37
N LEU A 83 -4.78 -2.24 4.30
CA LEU A 83 -5.21 -1.22 5.25
C LEU A 83 -4.09 -0.83 6.22
N ALA A 84 -3.27 -1.78 6.66
CA ALA A 84 -2.11 -1.51 7.51
C ALA A 84 -1.06 -0.64 6.79
N SER A 85 -0.93 -0.74 5.47
CA SER A 85 0.03 0.05 4.69
C SER A 85 -0.30 1.55 4.68
N VAL A 86 -1.58 1.94 4.69
CA VAL A 86 -2.05 3.33 4.59
C VAL A 86 -1.59 4.22 5.77
N PRO A 87 -1.83 3.88 7.05
CA PRO A 87 -1.37 4.70 8.17
C PRO A 87 0.15 4.78 8.26
N LEU A 88 0.86 3.72 7.85
CA LEU A 88 2.32 3.68 7.75
C LEU A 88 2.84 4.69 6.71
N GLN A 89 2.19 4.80 5.55
CA GLN A 89 2.52 5.81 4.54
C GLN A 89 2.23 7.23 5.02
N LEU A 90 1.09 7.46 5.66
CA LEU A 90 0.75 8.76 6.26
C LEU A 90 1.79 9.18 7.30
N PHE A 91 2.25 8.25 8.14
CA PHE A 91 3.31 8.52 9.10
C PHE A 91 4.62 8.94 8.43
N VAL A 92 5.03 8.27 7.33
CA VAL A 92 6.24 8.64 6.58
C VAL A 92 6.11 10.03 5.96
N VAL A 93 4.97 10.35 5.36
CA VAL A 93 4.71 11.67 4.76
C VAL A 93 4.71 12.77 5.82
N MET A 94 4.05 12.56 6.95
CA MET A 94 4.00 13.52 8.07
C MET A 94 5.38 13.71 8.70
N ARG A 95 6.15 12.63 8.91
CA ARG A 95 7.51 12.73 9.44
C ARG A 95 8.44 13.44 8.46
N GLN A 96 8.33 13.16 7.16
CA GLN A 96 9.09 13.87 6.13
C GLN A 96 8.72 15.37 6.08
N TYR A 97 7.43 15.71 6.26
CA TYR A 97 6.94 17.08 6.34
C TYR A 97 7.55 17.84 7.52
N ILE A 98 7.58 17.23 8.71
CA ILE A 98 8.10 17.85 9.94
C ILE A 98 9.63 17.98 9.91
N LEU A 99 10.36 16.96 9.43
CA LEU A 99 11.82 16.94 9.45
C LEU A 99 12.46 17.80 8.35
N THR A 100 11.76 18.02 7.24
CA THR A 100 12.34 18.64 6.03
C THR A 100 11.80 20.05 5.82
N PHE A 101 12.05 20.92 6.80
CA PHE A 101 11.88 22.37 6.63
C PHE A 101 13.02 22.99 5.79
N SER A 102 13.99 22.19 5.33
CA SER A 102 15.17 22.64 4.59
C SER A 102 14.96 22.63 3.06
N THR A 103 15.33 23.74 2.44
CA THR A 103 14.93 24.25 1.12
C THR A 103 15.81 23.75 -0.04
N SER A 104 16.25 22.49 -0.06
CA SER A 104 17.02 22.01 -1.22
C SER A 104 16.09 21.53 -2.35
N PRO A 105 16.31 21.95 -3.62
CA PRO A 105 15.42 21.63 -4.73
C PRO A 105 15.36 20.13 -5.04
N LYS A 106 16.46 19.40 -4.80
CA LYS A 106 16.53 17.94 -4.95
C LYS A 106 15.64 17.21 -3.95
N GLN A 107 15.64 17.64 -2.68
CA GLN A 107 14.78 17.02 -1.66
C GLN A 107 13.30 17.36 -1.87
N GLN A 108 13.00 18.56 -2.39
CA GLN A 108 11.63 18.94 -2.75
C GLN A 108 11.08 18.07 -3.88
N TYR A 109 11.88 17.76 -4.91
CA TYR A 109 11.50 16.85 -5.99
C TYR A 109 11.19 15.42 -5.47
N LEU A 110 12.10 14.86 -4.67
CA LEU A 110 11.92 13.52 -4.08
C LEU A 110 10.66 13.45 -3.21
N ARG A 111 10.33 14.53 -2.50
CA ARG A 111 9.10 14.62 -1.70
C ARG A 111 7.85 14.58 -2.57
N ILE A 112 7.81 15.34 -3.67
CA ILE A 112 6.66 15.34 -4.59
C ILE A 112 6.47 13.94 -5.18
N VAL A 113 7.55 13.31 -5.64
CA VAL A 113 7.50 11.93 -6.16
C VAL A 113 6.99 10.95 -5.09
N LEU A 114 7.45 11.07 -3.85
CA LEU A 114 7.03 10.18 -2.75
C LEU A 114 5.54 10.35 -2.42
N VAL A 115 5.04 11.59 -2.35
CA VAL A 115 3.62 11.87 -2.11
C VAL A 115 2.75 11.36 -3.25
N ILE A 116 3.13 11.63 -4.51
CA ILE A 116 2.40 11.14 -5.68
C ILE A 116 2.38 9.61 -5.70
N SER A 117 3.51 8.96 -5.43
CA SER A 117 3.60 7.50 -5.37
C SER A 117 2.71 6.91 -4.27
N SER A 118 2.66 7.54 -3.09
CA SER A 118 1.82 7.07 -1.98
C SER A 118 0.33 7.27 -2.26
N VAL A 119 -0.06 8.38 -2.88
CA VAL A 119 -1.44 8.62 -3.32
C VAL A 119 -1.83 7.60 -4.39
N PHE A 120 -0.98 7.37 -5.38
CA PHE A 120 -1.23 6.38 -6.43
C PHE A 120 -1.36 4.96 -5.86
N GLN A 121 -0.45 4.57 -4.96
CA GLN A 121 -0.51 3.27 -4.29
C GLN A 121 -1.81 3.12 -3.47
N SER A 122 -2.21 4.15 -2.73
CA SER A 122 -3.46 4.13 -1.96
C SER A 122 -4.69 4.02 -2.87
N LEU A 123 -4.73 4.77 -3.97
CA LEU A 123 -5.79 4.68 -4.98
C LEU A 123 -5.85 3.30 -5.62
N PHE A 124 -4.70 2.73 -5.99
CA PHE A 124 -4.60 1.40 -6.57
C PHE A 124 -5.10 0.31 -5.61
N LEU A 125 -4.70 0.36 -4.33
CA LEU A 125 -5.19 -0.58 -3.32
C LEU A 125 -6.68 -0.43 -3.06
N THR A 126 -7.18 0.82 -3.03
CA THR A 126 -8.61 1.08 -2.88
C THR A 126 -9.39 0.53 -4.06
N LEU A 127 -8.90 0.73 -5.29
CA LEU A 127 -9.51 0.15 -6.50
C LEU A 127 -9.47 -1.37 -6.47
N LEU A 128 -8.38 -2.00 -6.04
CA LEU A 128 -8.35 -3.47 -5.91
C LEU A 128 -9.34 -3.98 -4.84
N ALA A 129 -9.54 -3.22 -3.76
CA ALA A 129 -10.51 -3.56 -2.72
C ALA A 129 -11.97 -3.36 -3.17
N THR A 130 -12.26 -2.35 -4.01
CA THR A 130 -13.63 -2.01 -4.46
C THR A 130 -14.02 -2.67 -5.78
N VAL A 131 -13.11 -2.71 -6.76
CA VAL A 131 -13.25 -3.33 -8.09
C VAL A 131 -12.95 -4.83 -8.05
N GLY A 132 -12.72 -5.41 -6.86
CA GLY A 132 -13.04 -6.80 -6.58
C GLY A 132 -14.55 -7.04 -6.65
N GLU A 133 -15.15 -6.64 -7.79
CA GLU A 133 -16.53 -6.80 -8.15
C GLU A 133 -16.81 -8.28 -8.21
N ARG A 134 -17.67 -8.67 -7.27
CA ARG A 134 -18.45 -9.89 -7.18
C ARG A 134 -18.58 -10.62 -8.53
N GLU A 135 -17.71 -11.60 -8.77
CA GLU A 135 -18.19 -12.83 -9.38
C GLU A 135 -19.14 -13.45 -8.35
N SER A 136 -20.38 -12.93 -8.30
CA SER A 136 -21.51 -13.66 -7.78
C SER A 136 -21.68 -14.83 -8.75
N GLY A 137 -20.99 -15.93 -8.45
CA GLY A 137 -21.52 -17.23 -8.83
C GLY A 137 -22.95 -17.29 -8.30
N GLY A 138 -23.89 -17.71 -9.15
CA GLY A 138 -25.28 -17.93 -8.77
C GLY A 138 -25.44 -18.91 -7.62
#